data_AF-A0A4P5VYG8-F1
#
_entry.id   AF-A0A4P5VYG8-F1
#
_cell.length_a   1.000
_cell.length_b   1.000
_cell.length_c   1.000
_cell.angle_alpha   90.00
_cell.angle_beta   90.00
_cell.angle_gamma   90.00
#
_symmetry.space_group_name_H-M   'P 1'
#
loop_
_entity.id
_entity.type
_entity.pdbx_description
1 polymer ?
#
loop_
_entity_poly.entity_id
_entity_poly.type
_entity_poly.pdbx_seq_one_letter_code
_entity_poly.pdbx_strand_id
1 'polypeptide(L)'
;MRRIPRFRGCFAALGLLVAGYVVLRMFAGVASAVSSRFAANPTTSPGRVAELWFLLAFPLFFAPLLYGGLCLLARRRLPLHAEPLVAAAGVTFLCAATAEIAVDSAFVALTGAPAWRYIVWPVHQGYTSGIGIVMWPLYGAFVHLLHEVLRGDPRFRAVSGDIARGVLIAADAMLLEVAANLFSLVVFGCFTFYYLPDDLLHFTTIRIFLPYCAVGVLGVQVLNRLEGVRGAAWAGGLAWAVAACVVLAGPS
;
A
#
# COMPACT_ATOMS: atom_id res chain seq x y z
N MET A 1 33.50 -9.33 -22.98
CA MET A 1 32.69 -10.27 -22.16
C MET A 1 31.71 -9.46 -21.29
N ARG A 2 30.42 -9.50 -21.60
CA ARG A 2 29.37 -8.82 -20.81
C ARG A 2 29.15 -9.61 -19.51
N ARG A 3 29.50 -9.02 -18.35
CA ARG A 3 29.21 -9.61 -17.04
C ARG A 3 27.70 -9.78 -16.90
N ILE A 4 27.24 -11.01 -16.64
CA ILE A 4 25.84 -11.35 -16.33
C ILE A 4 25.56 -10.89 -14.88
N PRO A 5 24.81 -9.80 -14.63
CA PRO A 5 24.58 -9.30 -13.27
C PRO A 5 23.33 -9.90 -12.61
N ARG A 6 22.62 -10.82 -13.27
CA ARG A 6 21.22 -11.13 -12.93
C ARG A 6 21.01 -12.00 -11.68
N PHE A 7 21.99 -12.81 -11.27
CA PHE A 7 21.76 -13.78 -10.18
C PHE A 7 21.73 -13.18 -8.76
N ARG A 8 22.44 -12.07 -8.51
CA ARG A 8 22.46 -11.46 -7.16
C ARG A 8 21.12 -10.84 -6.76
N GLY A 9 20.32 -10.37 -7.73
CA GLY A 9 19.01 -9.77 -7.46
C GLY A 9 17.97 -10.78 -6.97
N CYS A 10 18.00 -12.02 -7.48
CA CYS A 10 17.02 -13.05 -7.10
C CYS A 10 17.20 -13.53 -5.66
N PHE A 11 18.45 -13.74 -5.21
CA PHE A 11 18.71 -14.12 -3.82
C PHE A 11 18.39 -13.01 -2.82
N ALA A 12 18.66 -11.75 -3.20
CA ALA A 12 18.26 -10.60 -2.38
C ALA A 12 16.73 -10.49 -2.29
N ALA A 13 16.01 -10.66 -3.41
CA ALA A 13 14.55 -10.65 -3.42
C ALA A 13 13.99 -11.77 -2.53
N LEU A 14 14.47 -13.01 -2.67
CA LEU A 14 14.04 -14.14 -1.84
C LEU A 14 14.31 -13.90 -0.35
N GLY A 15 15.49 -13.37 0.00
CA GLY A 15 15.81 -13.01 1.38
C GLY A 15 14.86 -11.94 1.94
N LEU A 16 14.50 -10.94 1.13
CA LEU A 16 13.49 -9.93 1.49
C LEU A 16 12.10 -10.55 1.65
N LEU A 17 11.73 -11.56 0.86
CA LEU A 17 10.45 -12.25 1.01
C LEU A 17 10.33 -12.92 2.38
N VAL A 18 11.35 -13.69 2.75
CA VAL A 18 11.37 -14.43 4.01
C VAL A 18 11.41 -13.45 5.19
N ALA A 19 12.29 -12.44 5.13
CA ALA A 19 12.36 -11.42 6.17
C ALA A 19 11.05 -10.64 6.31
N GLY A 20 10.46 -10.24 5.18
CA GLY A 20 9.18 -9.54 5.13
C GLY A 20 8.07 -10.36 5.77
N TYR A 21 7.96 -11.66 5.45
CA TYR A 21 6.98 -12.55 6.05
C TYR A 21 7.16 -12.67 7.58
N VAL A 22 8.40 -12.84 8.06
CA VAL A 22 8.67 -12.92 9.51
C VAL A 22 8.26 -11.64 10.22
N VAL A 23 8.64 -10.48 9.67
CA VAL A 23 8.26 -9.17 10.23
C VAL A 23 6.75 -9.00 10.23
N LEU A 24 6.08 -9.28 9.10
CA LEU A 24 4.63 -9.22 8.98
C LEU A 24 3.93 -10.08 10.03
N ARG A 25 4.39 -11.32 10.23
CA ARG A 25 3.81 -12.22 11.22
C ARG A 25 4.01 -11.75 12.65
N MET A 26 5.18 -11.18 12.97
CA MET A 26 5.42 -10.55 14.27
C MET A 26 4.50 -9.35 14.50
N PHE A 27 4.38 -8.47 13.51
CA PHE A 27 3.49 -7.31 13.57
C PHE A 27 2.03 -7.71 13.70
N ALA A 28 1.57 -8.70 12.93
CA ALA A 28 0.21 -9.24 13.04
C ALA A 28 -0.06 -9.84 14.42
N GLY A 29 0.92 -10.55 15.01
CA GLY A 29 0.82 -11.08 16.37
C GLY A 29 0.66 -9.98 17.43
N VAL A 30 1.48 -8.92 17.35
CA VAL A 30 1.35 -7.74 18.21
C VAL A 30 0.01 -7.05 18.00
N ALA A 31 -0.39 -6.86 16.74
CA ALA A 31 -1.65 -6.22 16.39
C ALA A 31 -2.85 -7.01 16.90
N SER A 32 -2.83 -8.34 16.82
CA SER A 32 -3.86 -9.23 17.36
C SER A 32 -3.93 -9.18 18.89
N ALA A 33 -2.78 -9.16 19.57
CA ALA A 33 -2.74 -9.01 21.02
C ALA A 33 -3.35 -7.68 21.48
N VAL A 34 -3.09 -6.60 20.75
CA VAL A 34 -3.70 -5.29 20.99
C VAL A 34 -5.20 -5.33 20.68
N SER A 35 -5.60 -5.82 19.51
CA SER A 35 -6.99 -5.78 19.04
C SER A 35 -7.97 -6.58 19.89
N SER A 36 -7.52 -7.68 20.49
CA SER A 36 -8.33 -8.50 21.43
C SER A 36 -8.88 -7.69 22.61
N ARG A 37 -8.32 -6.51 22.89
CA ARG A 37 -8.74 -5.61 23.97
C ARG A 37 -9.76 -4.54 23.54
N PHE A 38 -9.93 -4.30 22.24
CA PHE A 38 -10.64 -3.12 21.73
C PHE A 38 -11.93 -3.42 20.96
N ALA A 39 -12.15 -4.65 20.48
CA ALA A 39 -13.29 -4.93 19.61
C ALA A 39 -14.11 -6.15 20.04
N ALA A 40 -15.39 -5.91 20.40
CA ALA A 40 -16.37 -6.97 20.62
C ALA A 40 -16.94 -7.53 19.30
N ASN A 41 -16.93 -6.74 18.21
CA ASN A 41 -17.33 -7.13 16.85
C ASN A 41 -16.52 -6.34 15.81
N PRO A 42 -15.28 -6.77 15.49
CA PRO A 42 -14.35 -5.98 14.67
C PRO A 42 -14.73 -5.90 13.19
N THR A 43 -15.76 -6.60 12.74
CA THR A 43 -16.17 -6.69 11.32
C THR A 43 -17.45 -5.90 11.01
N THR A 44 -17.89 -5.04 11.92
CA THR A 44 -19.06 -4.17 11.71
C THR A 44 -18.60 -2.78 11.31
N SER A 45 -19.22 -2.19 10.28
CA SER A 45 -18.93 -0.80 9.88
C SER A 45 -19.18 0.15 11.06
N PRO A 46 -18.30 1.15 11.28
CA PRO A 46 -18.46 2.12 12.34
C PRO A 46 -19.50 3.22 12.02
N GLY A 47 -20.11 3.16 10.83
CA GLY A 47 -21.12 4.10 10.34
C GLY A 47 -20.54 5.38 9.70
N ARG A 48 -21.39 6.13 9.00
CA ARG A 48 -20.98 7.24 8.13
C ARG A 48 -20.17 8.34 8.82
N VAL A 49 -20.52 8.69 10.05
CA VAL A 49 -19.81 9.74 10.79
C VAL A 49 -18.38 9.31 11.08
N ALA A 50 -18.18 8.05 11.51
CA ALA A 50 -16.85 7.50 11.74
C ALA A 50 -16.06 7.33 10.44
N GLU A 51 -16.71 6.95 9.34
CA GLU A 51 -16.08 6.90 8.01
C GLU A 51 -15.54 8.27 7.57
N LEU A 52 -16.27 9.36 7.81
CA LEU A 52 -15.79 10.72 7.54
C LEU A 52 -14.62 11.10 8.46
N TRP A 53 -14.68 10.73 9.74
CA TRP A 53 -13.55 10.94 10.66
C TRP A 53 -12.31 10.14 10.26
N PHE A 54 -12.49 8.96 9.66
CA PHE A 54 -11.40 8.16 9.14
C PHE A 54 -10.61 8.93 8.07
N LEU A 55 -11.30 9.63 7.15
CA LEU A 55 -10.66 10.43 6.12
C LEU A 55 -9.74 11.53 6.66
N LEU A 56 -9.99 12.01 7.89
CA LEU A 56 -9.16 13.02 8.54
C LEU A 56 -8.09 12.40 9.44
N ALA A 57 -8.48 11.45 10.29
CA ALA A 57 -7.60 10.86 11.28
C ALA A 57 -6.48 10.04 10.62
N PHE A 58 -6.79 9.33 9.54
CA PHE A 58 -5.81 8.49 8.84
C PHE A 58 -4.62 9.30 8.29
N PRO A 59 -4.80 10.33 7.43
CA PRO A 59 -3.67 11.11 6.95
C PRO A 59 -2.97 11.91 8.05
N LEU A 60 -3.71 12.42 9.06
CA LEU A 60 -3.09 13.13 10.19
C LEU A 60 -2.16 12.23 11.01
N PHE A 61 -2.47 10.93 11.12
CA PHE A 61 -1.63 9.96 11.81
C PHE A 61 -0.49 9.45 10.91
N PHE A 62 -0.82 8.95 9.72
CA PHE A 62 0.15 8.25 8.86
C PHE A 62 1.09 9.19 8.11
N ALA A 63 0.67 10.39 7.68
CA ALA A 63 1.57 11.30 6.95
C ALA A 63 2.82 11.69 7.75
N PRO A 64 2.73 12.17 9.01
CA PRO A 64 3.93 12.48 9.78
C PRO A 64 4.74 11.23 10.13
N LEU A 65 4.09 10.09 10.39
CA LEU A 65 4.76 8.84 10.70
C LEU A 65 5.61 8.33 9.52
N LEU A 66 5.01 8.26 8.33
CA LEU A 66 5.65 7.80 7.11
C LEU A 66 6.77 8.75 6.69
N TYR A 67 6.50 10.06 6.65
CA TYR A 67 7.52 11.06 6.29
C TYR A 67 8.67 11.10 7.31
N GLY A 68 8.35 11.06 8.61
CA GLY A 68 9.34 11.01 9.69
C GLY A 68 10.20 9.75 9.60
N GLY A 69 9.58 8.58 9.37
CA GLY A 69 10.28 7.31 9.15
C GLY A 69 11.25 7.37 7.98
N LEU A 70 10.83 7.94 6.85
CA LEU A 70 11.71 8.14 5.69
C LEU A 70 12.86 9.13 5.96
N CYS A 71 12.60 10.22 6.68
CA CYS A 71 13.65 11.15 7.08
C CYS A 71 14.69 10.48 8.00
N LEU A 72 14.24 9.63 8.93
CA LEU A 72 15.12 8.84 9.79
C LEU A 72 15.94 7.82 8.97
N LEU A 73 15.29 7.13 8.03
CA LEU A 73 15.95 6.18 7.13
C LEU A 73 17.04 6.87 6.30
N ALA A 74 16.72 8.03 5.74
CA ALA A 74 17.62 8.86 4.93
C ALA A 74 18.66 9.63 5.77
N ARG A 75 18.48 9.71 7.09
CA ARG A 75 19.26 10.54 8.03
C ARG A 75 19.33 12.03 7.63
N ARG A 76 18.30 12.52 6.95
CA ARG A 76 18.18 13.90 6.48
C ARG A 76 16.72 14.24 6.25
N ARG A 77 16.41 15.54 6.19
CA ARG A 77 15.10 16.00 5.71
C ARG A 77 15.00 15.74 4.21
N LEU A 78 13.85 15.21 3.78
CA LEU A 78 13.57 14.98 2.37
C LEU A 78 12.91 16.23 1.76
N PRO A 79 13.32 16.66 0.57
CA PRO A 79 12.65 17.77 -0.09
C PRO A 79 11.25 17.33 -0.52
N LEU A 80 10.26 18.19 -0.29
CA LEU A 80 8.88 17.95 -0.71
C LEU A 80 8.61 18.76 -1.98
N HIS A 81 8.78 18.12 -3.13
CA HIS A 81 8.44 18.71 -4.41
C HIS A 81 7.01 18.34 -4.78
N ALA A 82 6.11 19.33 -4.84
CA ALA A 82 4.68 19.10 -5.04
C ALA A 82 4.37 18.35 -6.35
N GLU A 83 5.03 18.70 -7.45
CA GLU A 83 4.76 18.12 -8.77
C GLU A 83 4.94 16.59 -8.82
N PRO A 84 6.11 16.02 -8.47
CA PRO A 84 6.28 14.57 -8.49
C PRO A 84 5.47 13.85 -7.41
N LEU A 85 5.21 14.49 -6.25
CA LEU A 85 4.36 13.92 -5.21
C LEU A 85 2.90 13.78 -5.67
N VAL A 86 2.33 14.83 -6.29
CA VAL A 86 0.96 14.79 -6.83
C VAL A 86 0.85 13.78 -7.97
N ALA A 87 1.85 13.71 -8.84
CA ALA A 87 1.90 12.72 -9.92
C ALA A 87 1.90 11.29 -9.36
N ALA A 88 2.78 10.99 -8.40
CA ALA A 88 2.87 9.67 -7.78
C ALA A 88 1.61 9.31 -7.00
N ALA A 89 1.05 10.27 -6.23
CA ALA A 89 -0.18 10.10 -5.48
C ALA A 89 -1.37 9.75 -6.39
N GLY A 90 -1.57 10.52 -7.47
CA GLY A 90 -2.68 10.30 -8.40
C GLY A 90 -2.57 8.98 -9.16
N VAL A 91 -1.38 8.65 -9.66
CA VAL A 91 -1.15 7.38 -10.37
C VAL A 91 -1.33 6.19 -9.43
N THR A 92 -0.77 6.27 -8.22
CA THR A 92 -0.92 5.19 -7.23
C THR A 92 -2.39 5.00 -6.86
N PHE A 93 -3.15 6.09 -6.71
CA PHE A 93 -4.57 6.00 -6.44
C PHE A 93 -5.35 5.26 -7.53
N LEU A 94 -5.14 5.63 -8.79
CA LEU A 94 -5.78 4.92 -9.91
C LEU A 94 -5.34 3.46 -9.98
N CYS A 95 -4.03 3.21 -9.91
CA CYS A 95 -3.48 1.86 -10.02
C CYS A 95 -3.96 0.96 -8.87
N ALA A 96 -4.00 1.48 -7.64
CA ALA A 96 -4.47 0.72 -6.49
C ALA A 96 -5.97 0.41 -6.61
N ALA A 97 -6.82 1.42 -6.82
CA ALA A 97 -8.26 1.21 -6.95
C ALA A 97 -8.61 0.21 -8.07
N THR A 98 -7.93 0.29 -9.22
CA THR A 98 -8.13 -0.66 -10.33
C THR A 98 -7.54 -2.04 -10.03
N ALA A 99 -6.36 -2.12 -9.42
CA ALA A 99 -5.73 -3.38 -9.08
C ALA A 99 -6.51 -4.13 -8.00
N GLU A 100 -7.06 -3.46 -6.99
CA GLU A 100 -7.89 -4.10 -5.97
C GLU A 100 -9.11 -4.79 -6.59
N ILE A 101 -9.86 -4.05 -7.41
CA ILE A 101 -11.04 -4.59 -8.11
C ILE A 101 -10.63 -5.78 -8.98
N ALA A 102 -9.56 -5.64 -9.78
CA ALA A 102 -9.13 -6.69 -10.69
C ALA A 102 -8.59 -7.94 -9.96
N VAL A 103 -7.78 -7.75 -8.92
CA VAL A 103 -7.17 -8.84 -8.15
C VAL A 103 -8.24 -9.59 -7.38
N ASP A 104 -9.14 -8.90 -6.68
CA ASP A 104 -10.17 -9.60 -5.90
C ASP A 104 -11.20 -10.27 -6.81
N SER A 105 -11.58 -9.64 -7.93
CA SER A 105 -12.44 -10.28 -8.95
C SER A 105 -11.81 -11.57 -9.49
N ALA A 106 -10.51 -11.54 -9.80
CA ALA A 106 -9.78 -12.73 -10.25
C ALA A 106 -9.70 -13.78 -9.13
N PHE A 107 -9.51 -13.36 -7.89
CA PHE A 107 -9.46 -14.25 -6.73
C PHE A 107 -10.80 -14.94 -6.50
N VAL A 108 -11.92 -14.22 -6.59
CA VAL A 108 -13.28 -14.77 -6.55
C VAL A 108 -13.50 -15.76 -7.68
N ALA A 109 -13.11 -15.41 -8.91
CA ALA A 109 -13.26 -16.31 -10.06
C ALA A 109 -12.48 -17.62 -9.91
N LEU A 110 -11.32 -17.59 -9.23
CA LEU A 110 -10.46 -18.74 -9.03
C LEU A 110 -10.82 -19.59 -7.79
N THR A 111 -11.33 -18.96 -6.74
CA THR A 111 -11.51 -19.61 -5.43
C THR A 111 -12.96 -19.71 -4.97
N GLY A 112 -13.88 -19.00 -5.62
CA GLY A 112 -15.29 -18.89 -5.24
C GLY A 112 -15.56 -17.97 -4.04
N ALA A 113 -14.55 -17.32 -3.48
CA ALA A 113 -14.65 -16.41 -2.34
C ALA A 113 -13.72 -15.20 -2.52
N PRO A 114 -14.02 -14.03 -1.93
CA PRO A 114 -13.12 -12.88 -2.00
C PRO A 114 -11.87 -13.10 -1.14
N ALA A 115 -10.76 -12.45 -1.47
CA ALA A 115 -9.55 -12.49 -0.65
C ALA A 115 -9.70 -11.62 0.60
N TRP A 116 -10.41 -10.49 0.49
CA TRP A 116 -10.67 -9.58 1.59
C TRP A 116 -12.08 -9.00 1.54
N ARG A 117 -12.47 -8.34 2.62
CA ARG A 117 -13.71 -7.58 2.71
C ARG A 117 -13.43 -6.23 3.34
N TYR A 118 -13.76 -5.17 2.65
CA TYR A 118 -13.74 -3.83 3.23
C TYR A 118 -14.87 -3.66 4.25
N ILE A 119 -14.54 -3.12 5.42
CA ILE A 119 -15.49 -2.89 6.53
C ILE A 119 -15.83 -1.41 6.64
N VAL A 120 -14.82 -0.54 6.49
CA VAL A 120 -15.00 0.91 6.49
C VAL A 120 -15.31 1.36 5.06
N TRP A 121 -16.49 1.94 4.85
CA TRP A 121 -16.95 2.48 3.56
C TRP A 121 -16.70 1.55 2.34
N PRO A 122 -17.19 0.30 2.34
CA PRO A 122 -17.05 -0.59 1.19
C PRO A 122 -17.75 -0.02 -0.04
N VAL A 123 -17.09 -0.12 -1.19
CA VAL A 123 -17.63 0.20 -2.53
C VAL A 123 -17.27 -0.92 -3.51
N HIS A 124 -17.86 -0.95 -4.71
CA HIS A 124 -17.65 -2.04 -5.68
C HIS A 124 -17.85 -3.44 -5.08
N GLN A 125 -19.04 -3.68 -4.53
CA GLN A 125 -19.37 -4.95 -3.86
C GLN A 125 -18.46 -5.32 -2.68
N GLY A 126 -17.64 -4.37 -2.19
CA GLY A 126 -16.69 -4.58 -1.11
C GLY A 126 -15.28 -4.97 -1.57
N TYR A 127 -14.99 -4.97 -2.87
CA TYR A 127 -13.65 -5.20 -3.42
C TYR A 127 -12.67 -4.06 -3.10
N THR A 128 -13.18 -2.85 -2.90
CA THR A 128 -12.40 -1.67 -2.51
C THR A 128 -13.20 -0.80 -1.53
N SER A 129 -12.64 0.34 -1.11
CA SER A 129 -13.26 1.26 -0.16
C SER A 129 -13.13 2.71 -0.58
N GLY A 130 -14.15 3.50 -0.21
CA GLY A 130 -14.14 4.95 -0.36
C GLY A 130 -12.97 5.62 0.38
N ILE A 131 -12.45 5.02 1.45
CA ILE A 131 -11.26 5.56 2.15
C ILE A 131 -10.00 5.54 1.27
N GLY A 132 -10.00 4.76 0.19
CA GLY A 132 -8.91 4.72 -0.79
C GLY A 132 -8.55 6.09 -1.35
N ILE A 133 -9.49 7.05 -1.31
CA ILE A 133 -9.29 8.45 -1.72
C ILE A 133 -8.23 9.18 -0.88
N VAL A 134 -7.95 8.75 0.35
CA VAL A 134 -6.86 9.31 1.17
C VAL A 134 -5.71 8.33 1.33
N MET A 135 -6.01 7.05 1.48
CA MET A 135 -5.00 6.02 1.76
C MET A 135 -4.04 5.85 0.58
N TRP A 136 -4.56 5.73 -0.65
CA TRP A 136 -3.74 5.45 -1.82
C TRP A 136 -2.92 6.66 -2.30
N PRO A 137 -3.44 7.90 -2.32
CA PRO A 137 -2.61 9.08 -2.57
C PRO A 137 -1.48 9.25 -1.55
N LEU A 138 -1.77 9.04 -0.25
CA LEU A 138 -0.76 9.12 0.79
C LEU A 138 0.33 8.06 0.59
N TYR A 139 -0.08 6.83 0.27
CA TYR A 139 0.85 5.75 -0.03
C TYR A 139 1.69 6.06 -1.28
N GLY A 140 1.10 6.59 -2.34
CA GLY A 140 1.83 6.97 -3.55
C GLY A 140 2.91 8.04 -3.30
N ALA A 141 2.58 9.05 -2.51
CA ALA A 141 3.56 10.05 -2.07
C ALA A 141 4.70 9.42 -1.24
N PHE A 142 4.37 8.51 -0.33
CA PHE A 142 5.35 7.75 0.45
C PHE A 142 6.26 6.89 -0.45
N VAL A 143 5.69 6.10 -1.37
CA VAL A 143 6.46 5.22 -2.27
C VAL A 143 7.42 6.04 -3.14
N HIS A 144 7.00 7.20 -3.62
CA HIS A 144 7.87 8.11 -4.36
C HIS A 144 9.09 8.54 -3.53
N LEU A 145 8.86 9.03 -2.30
CA LEU A 145 9.94 9.45 -1.41
C LEU A 145 10.84 8.27 -0.99
N LEU A 146 10.25 7.10 -0.72
CA LEU A 146 11.00 5.88 -0.44
C LEU A 146 11.92 5.54 -1.63
N HIS A 147 11.41 5.63 -2.85
CA HIS A 147 12.19 5.37 -4.05
C HIS A 147 13.35 6.37 -4.22
N GLU A 148 13.16 7.64 -3.91
CA GLU A 148 14.26 8.61 -3.87
C GLU A 148 15.33 8.24 -2.84
N VAL A 149 14.92 7.83 -1.63
CA VAL A 149 15.84 7.39 -0.56
C VAL A 149 16.66 6.18 -1.00
N LEU A 150 16.00 5.16 -1.55
CA LEU A 150 16.66 3.92 -1.98
C LEU A 150 17.63 4.13 -3.14
N ARG A 151 17.36 5.09 -4.03
CA ARG A 151 18.25 5.41 -5.16
C ARG A 151 19.41 6.32 -4.77
N GLY A 152 19.16 7.29 -3.88
CA GLY A 152 20.13 8.31 -3.49
C GLY A 152 21.18 7.82 -2.50
N ASP A 153 20.95 6.70 -1.81
CA ASP A 153 21.83 6.23 -0.74
C ASP A 153 22.58 4.92 -1.10
N PRO A 154 23.93 4.93 -1.13
CA PRO A 154 24.74 3.75 -1.41
C PRO A 154 24.47 2.55 -0.50
N ARG A 155 23.96 2.76 0.73
CA ARG A 155 23.59 1.70 1.68
C ARG A 155 22.53 0.74 1.11
N PHE A 156 21.69 1.23 0.20
CA PHE A 156 20.59 0.45 -0.38
C PHE A 156 20.89 -0.12 -1.77
N ARG A 157 22.16 -0.17 -2.20
CA ARG A 157 22.56 -0.78 -3.50
C ARG A 157 22.05 -2.20 -3.70
N ALA A 158 21.94 -3.00 -2.64
CA ALA A 158 21.47 -4.37 -2.73
C ALA A 158 20.01 -4.46 -3.22
N VAL A 159 19.23 -3.39 -3.02
CA VAL A 159 17.81 -3.30 -3.39
C VAL A 159 17.57 -2.28 -4.49
N SER A 160 18.59 -1.85 -5.24
CA SER A 160 18.45 -0.83 -6.29
C SER A 160 17.86 -1.34 -7.61
N GLY A 161 17.77 -2.67 -7.78
CA GLY A 161 17.15 -3.27 -8.97
C GLY A 161 15.63 -3.09 -8.97
N ASP A 162 15.00 -2.95 -10.14
CA ASP A 162 13.55 -2.72 -10.23
C ASP A 162 12.74 -3.86 -9.59
N ILE A 163 13.16 -5.11 -9.79
CA ILE A 163 12.50 -6.27 -9.18
C ILE A 163 12.59 -6.23 -7.65
N ALA A 164 13.78 -5.97 -7.11
CA ALA A 164 13.99 -5.91 -5.67
C ALA A 164 13.20 -4.76 -5.02
N ARG A 165 13.10 -3.61 -5.71
CA ARG A 165 12.25 -2.50 -5.27
C ARG A 165 10.77 -2.84 -5.34
N GLY A 166 10.30 -3.47 -6.41
CA GLY A 166 8.90 -3.86 -6.55
C GLY A 166 8.48 -4.84 -5.46
N VAL A 167 9.35 -5.80 -5.13
CA VAL A 167 9.18 -6.71 -3.99
C VAL A 167 9.18 -5.98 -2.66
N LEU A 168 10.08 -5.01 -2.46
CA LEU A 168 10.11 -4.22 -1.24
C LEU A 168 8.83 -3.39 -1.06
N ILE A 169 8.33 -2.76 -2.14
CA ILE A 169 7.06 -2.03 -2.14
C ILE A 169 5.88 -2.96 -1.85
N ALA A 170 5.90 -4.20 -2.35
CA ALA A 170 4.87 -5.18 -2.04
C ALA A 170 4.87 -5.55 -0.55
N ALA A 171 6.05 -5.78 0.04
CA ALA A 171 6.17 -6.06 1.46
C ALA A 171 5.76 -4.85 2.33
N ASP A 172 6.13 -3.64 1.89
CA ASP A 172 5.74 -2.40 2.57
C ASP A 172 4.23 -2.17 2.51
N ALA A 173 3.57 -2.44 1.37
CA ALA A 173 2.12 -2.37 1.24
C ALA A 173 1.43 -3.28 2.28
N MET A 174 1.88 -4.54 2.43
CA MET A 174 1.33 -5.45 3.44
C MET A 174 1.60 -4.97 4.88
N LEU A 175 2.75 -4.34 5.14
CA LEU A 175 3.05 -3.78 6.46
C LEU A 175 2.14 -2.59 6.77
N LEU A 176 1.93 -1.73 5.78
CA LEU A 176 0.99 -0.62 5.87
C LEU A 176 -0.44 -1.14 6.09
N GLU A 177 -0.81 -2.26 5.48
CA GLU A 177 -2.12 -2.87 5.70
C GLU A 177 -2.32 -3.30 7.15
N VAL A 178 -1.34 -4.02 7.71
CA VAL A 178 -1.36 -4.42 9.13
C VAL A 178 -1.44 -3.18 10.03
N ALA A 179 -0.66 -2.14 9.72
CA ALA A 179 -0.67 -0.89 10.47
C ALA A 179 -2.01 -0.14 10.36
N ALA A 180 -2.61 -0.08 9.17
CA ALA A 180 -3.90 0.55 8.91
C ALA A 180 -5.02 -0.16 9.67
N ASN A 181 -5.05 -1.48 9.62
CA ASN A 181 -6.00 -2.28 10.38
C ASN A 181 -5.82 -2.12 11.89
N LEU A 182 -4.57 -2.08 12.39
CA LEU A 182 -4.30 -1.83 13.80
C LEU A 182 -4.77 -0.43 14.23
N PHE A 183 -4.45 0.60 13.44
CA PHE A 183 -4.93 1.96 13.65
C PHE A 183 -6.46 1.99 13.71
N SER A 184 -7.12 1.33 12.77
CA SER A 184 -8.58 1.28 12.69
C SER A 184 -9.21 0.59 13.89
N LEU A 185 -8.63 -0.53 14.35
CA LEU A 185 -9.10 -1.26 15.52
C LEU A 185 -8.97 -0.43 16.80
N VAL A 186 -7.85 0.28 16.97
CA VAL A 186 -7.60 1.10 18.16
C VAL A 186 -8.47 2.35 18.18
N VAL A 187 -8.67 3.02 17.03
CA VAL A 187 -9.35 4.32 16.96
C VAL A 187 -10.86 4.16 16.73
N PHE A 188 -11.27 3.19 15.93
CA PHE A 188 -12.66 3.01 15.47
C PHE A 188 -13.29 1.67 15.89
N GLY A 189 -12.54 0.79 16.57
CA GLY A 189 -13.07 -0.49 17.07
C GLY A 189 -13.39 -1.52 15.99
N CYS A 190 -12.94 -1.32 14.76
CA CYS A 190 -13.20 -2.21 13.61
C CYS A 190 -11.99 -2.32 12.68
N PHE A 191 -11.93 -3.40 11.91
CA PHE A 191 -10.98 -3.53 10.80
C PHE A 191 -11.28 -2.47 9.73
N THR A 192 -10.24 -2.07 9.00
CA THR A 192 -10.41 -1.31 7.77
C THR A 192 -10.85 -2.25 6.64
N PHE A 193 -10.11 -3.34 6.50
CA PHE A 193 -10.40 -4.47 5.63
C PHE A 193 -10.00 -5.75 6.34
N TYR A 194 -10.78 -6.80 6.13
CA TYR A 194 -10.62 -8.09 6.79
C TYR A 194 -10.29 -9.15 5.75
N TYR A 195 -9.11 -9.74 5.84
CA TYR A 195 -8.70 -10.82 4.94
C TYR A 195 -9.38 -12.12 5.34
N LEU A 196 -10.01 -12.80 4.38
CA LEU A 196 -10.70 -14.07 4.65
C LEU A 196 -9.72 -15.22 4.95
N PRO A 197 -8.60 -15.37 4.22
CA PRO A 197 -7.52 -16.25 4.67
C PRO A 197 -6.93 -15.78 6.01
N ASP A 198 -6.72 -16.71 6.92
CA ASP A 198 -6.35 -16.45 8.33
C ASP A 198 -4.85 -16.61 8.61
N ASP A 199 -4.03 -16.85 7.59
CA ASP A 199 -2.61 -17.17 7.73
C ASP A 199 -1.76 -16.04 8.35
N LEU A 200 -2.25 -14.81 8.30
CA LEU A 200 -1.68 -13.64 8.97
C LEU A 200 -2.73 -12.93 9.85
N LEU A 201 -3.56 -13.73 10.54
CA LEU A 201 -4.54 -13.28 11.53
C LEU A 201 -5.56 -12.27 10.97
N HIS A 202 -5.94 -12.43 9.70
CA HIS A 202 -6.88 -11.57 8.96
C HIS A 202 -6.45 -10.12 8.72
N PHE A 203 -5.23 -9.73 9.14
CA PHE A 203 -4.70 -8.40 8.86
C PHE A 203 -4.23 -8.25 7.41
N THR A 204 -3.77 -9.34 6.80
CA THR A 204 -3.31 -9.50 5.42
C THR A 204 -3.25 -11.01 5.10
N THR A 205 -2.72 -11.43 3.95
CA THR A 205 -2.49 -12.85 3.63
C THR A 205 -1.31 -13.05 2.68
N ILE A 206 -0.57 -14.16 2.85
CA ILE A 206 0.48 -14.54 1.90
C ILE A 206 -0.06 -14.80 0.49
N ARG A 207 -1.36 -15.12 0.35
CA ARG A 207 -1.97 -15.43 -0.94
C ARG A 207 -2.00 -14.23 -1.89
N ILE A 208 -2.07 -13.01 -1.37
CA ILE A 208 -2.06 -11.78 -2.18
C ILE A 208 -0.65 -11.24 -2.42
N PHE A 209 0.36 -11.82 -1.77
CA PHE A 209 1.71 -11.29 -1.83
C PHE A 209 2.32 -11.37 -3.24
N LEU A 210 2.03 -12.44 -3.99
CA LEU A 210 2.48 -12.56 -5.38
C LEU A 210 1.80 -11.53 -6.31
N PRO A 211 0.46 -11.36 -6.26
CA PRO A 211 -0.20 -10.21 -6.90
C PRO A 211 0.46 -8.87 -6.53
N TYR A 212 0.77 -8.64 -5.25
CA TYR A 212 1.40 -7.40 -4.79
C TYR A 212 2.80 -7.22 -5.35
N CYS A 213 3.60 -8.29 -5.46
CA CYS A 213 4.91 -8.24 -6.10
C CYS A 213 4.78 -7.83 -7.58
N ALA A 214 3.81 -8.40 -8.30
CA ALA A 214 3.58 -8.06 -9.70
C ALA A 214 3.18 -6.58 -9.85
N VAL A 215 2.21 -6.12 -9.06
CA VAL A 215 1.76 -4.72 -9.05
C VAL A 215 2.90 -3.79 -8.61
N GLY A 216 3.68 -4.16 -7.61
CA GLY A 216 4.82 -3.39 -7.12
C GLY A 216 5.92 -3.23 -8.18
N VAL A 217 6.25 -4.30 -8.91
CA VAL A 217 7.22 -4.23 -10.03
C VAL A 217 6.69 -3.35 -11.16
N LEU A 218 5.40 -3.45 -11.50
CA LEU A 218 4.78 -2.56 -12.48
C LEU A 218 4.79 -1.11 -11.99
N GLY A 219 4.50 -0.88 -10.71
CA GLY A 219 4.54 0.42 -10.05
C GLY A 219 5.91 1.08 -10.13
N VAL A 220 7.00 0.32 -9.91
CA VAL A 220 8.38 0.83 -10.08
C VAL A 220 8.63 1.26 -11.51
N GLN A 221 8.16 0.50 -12.51
CA GLN A 221 8.33 0.87 -13.91
C GLN A 221 7.57 2.17 -14.24
N VAL A 222 6.36 2.33 -13.69
CA VAL A 222 5.57 3.55 -13.85
C VAL A 222 6.27 4.74 -13.19
N LEU A 223 6.75 4.60 -11.95
CA LEU A 223 7.51 5.65 -11.26
C LEU A 223 8.75 6.08 -12.03
N ASN A 224 9.54 5.12 -12.53
CA ASN A 224 10.71 5.41 -13.36
C ASN A 224 10.35 6.21 -14.63
N ARG A 225 9.17 5.98 -15.21
CA ARG A 225 8.67 6.75 -16.37
C ARG A 225 8.19 8.14 -15.97
N LEU A 226 7.49 8.26 -14.85
CA LEU A 226 6.99 9.54 -14.33
C LEU A 226 8.12 10.52 -14.01
N GLU A 227 9.25 10.03 -13.48
CA GLU A 227 10.46 10.85 -13.24
C GLU A 227 11.03 11.48 -14.52
N GLY A 228 10.79 10.87 -15.68
CA GLY A 228 11.24 11.37 -16.99
C GLY A 228 10.37 12.48 -17.56
N VAL A 229 9.16 12.68 -17.02
CA VAL A 229 8.21 13.69 -17.51
C VAL A 229 8.44 15.00 -16.77
N ARG A 230 8.94 16.01 -17.48
CA ARG A 230 9.12 17.37 -16.95
C ARG A 230 8.01 18.29 -17.44
N GLY A 231 7.43 19.06 -16.51
CA GLY A 231 6.43 20.08 -16.79
C GLY A 231 5.01 19.51 -16.93
N ALA A 232 4.13 19.94 -16.02
CA ALA A 232 2.71 19.56 -15.92
C ALA A 232 2.44 18.13 -15.42
N ALA A 233 3.41 17.46 -14.79
CA ALA A 233 3.17 16.14 -14.19
C ALA A 233 2.12 16.20 -13.07
N TRP A 234 1.97 17.36 -12.42
CA TRP A 234 0.91 17.61 -11.43
C TRP A 234 -0.50 17.54 -12.05
N ALA A 235 -0.68 18.06 -13.27
CA ALA A 235 -1.97 18.04 -13.96
C ALA A 235 -2.34 16.60 -14.38
N GLY A 236 -1.37 15.83 -14.84
CA GLY A 236 -1.52 14.39 -15.07
C GLY A 236 -1.89 13.65 -13.79
N GLY A 237 -1.20 13.92 -12.68
CA GLY A 237 -1.53 13.36 -11.36
C GLY A 237 -2.96 13.65 -10.92
N LEU A 238 -3.41 14.90 -11.05
CA LEU A 238 -4.80 15.26 -10.75
C LEU A 238 -5.80 14.56 -11.68
N ALA A 239 -5.50 14.47 -12.98
CA ALA A 239 -6.35 13.74 -13.91
C ALA A 239 -6.47 12.25 -13.53
N TRP A 240 -5.38 11.62 -13.08
CA TRP A 240 -5.42 10.24 -12.58
C TRP A 240 -6.20 10.11 -11.28
N ALA A 241 -6.10 11.07 -10.37
CA ALA A 241 -6.91 11.08 -9.15
C ALA A 241 -8.41 11.22 -9.47
N VAL A 242 -8.78 12.09 -10.43
CA VAL A 242 -10.16 12.21 -10.90
C VAL A 242 -10.63 10.90 -11.54
N ALA A 243 -9.81 10.29 -12.40
CA ALA A 243 -10.14 9.00 -13.01
C ALA A 243 -10.33 7.90 -11.95
N ALA A 244 -9.52 7.89 -10.89
CA ALA A 244 -9.67 6.96 -9.78
C ALA A 244 -11.00 7.19 -9.02
N CYS A 245 -11.40 8.44 -8.79
CA CYS A 245 -12.71 8.75 -8.22
C CYS A 245 -13.86 8.26 -9.12
N VAL A 246 -13.72 8.39 -10.45
CA VAL A 246 -14.71 7.85 -11.40
C VAL A 246 -14.76 6.33 -11.33
N VAL A 247 -13.60 5.66 -11.23
CA VAL A 247 -13.55 4.21 -11.01
C VAL A 247 -14.29 3.87 -9.72
N LEU A 248 -13.99 4.50 -8.59
CA LEU A 248 -14.67 4.24 -7.30
C LEU A 248 -16.17 4.52 -7.34
N ALA A 249 -16.62 5.49 -8.13
CA ALA A 249 -18.04 5.81 -8.29
C ALA A 249 -18.79 4.91 -9.28
N GLY A 250 -18.08 3.98 -9.96
CA GLY A 250 -18.68 3.03 -10.89
C GLY A 250 -19.75 2.14 -10.26
N PRO A 251 -20.59 1.49 -11.08
CA PRO A 251 -21.70 0.68 -10.60
C PRO A 251 -21.21 -0.47 -9.71
N SER A 252 -21.87 -0.61 -8.56
CA SER A 252 -21.72 -1.74 -7.63
C SER A 252 -22.58 -2.91 -8.06
#